data_AF-A0A536G7T7-F1
#
_entry.id   AF-A0A536G7T7-F1
#
_cell.length_a   1.000
_cell.length_b   1.000
_cell.length_c   1.000
_cell.angle_alpha   90.00
_cell.angle_beta   90.00
_cell.angle_gamma   90.00
#
_symmetry.space_group_name_H-M   'P 1'
#
loop_
_entity.id
_entity.type
_entity.pdbx_description
1 polymer ?
#
loop_
_entity_poly.entity_id
_entity_poly.type
_entity_poly.pdbx_seq_one_letter_code
_entity_poly.pdbx_strand_id
1 'polypeptide(L)'
;MARIKMIEEADAEGPLANVYTQSKARSVAKVVPDILRTMSLRPDFLAAINAASGLHFTDGALTRAQHEMIASYVSALNKCRY
;
A
#
# COMPACT_ATOMS: atom_id res chain seq x y z
N MET A 1 -6.55 5.15 13.34
CA MET A 1 -7.29 4.11 12.59
C MET A 1 -8.20 4.77 11.58
N ALA A 2 -8.37 4.16 10.41
CA ALA A 2 -9.25 4.66 9.37
C ALA A 2 -10.73 4.63 9.81
N ARG A 3 -11.54 5.60 9.35
CA ARG A 3 -12.99 5.70 9.66
C ARG A 3 -13.87 5.09 8.57
N ILE A 4 -13.31 4.15 7.81
CA ILE A 4 -14.00 3.51 6.70
C ILE A 4 -13.97 2.00 6.90
N LYS A 5 -14.96 1.31 6.32
CA LYS A 5 -15.02 -0.15 6.37
C LYS A 5 -13.85 -0.74 5.60
N MET A 6 -13.15 -1.67 6.24
CA MET A 6 -12.06 -2.45 5.66
C MET A 6 -12.33 -3.93 5.91
N ILE A 7 -11.85 -4.79 5.03
CA ILE A 7 -11.87 -6.23 5.19
C ILE A 7 -10.52 -6.64 5.81
N GLU A 8 -10.57 -7.38 6.91
CA GLU A 8 -9.38 -7.92 7.57
C GLU A 8 -8.67 -8.95 6.70
N GLU A 9 -7.38 -9.18 6.93
CA GLU A 9 -6.61 -10.16 6.16
C GLU A 9 -7.21 -11.58 6.24
N ALA A 10 -7.73 -11.96 7.41
CA ALA A 10 -8.30 -13.27 7.66
C ALA A 10 -9.64 -13.51 6.95
N ASP A 11 -10.38 -12.43 6.65
CA ASP A 11 -11.70 -12.47 6.02
C ASP A 11 -11.63 -12.18 4.51
N ALA A 12 -10.43 -11.99 3.97
CA ALA A 12 -10.23 -11.73 2.56
C ALA A 12 -10.39 -13.02 1.76
N GLU A 13 -11.24 -12.96 0.72
CA GLU A 13 -11.49 -14.08 -0.18
C GLU A 13 -11.21 -13.70 -1.64
N GLY A 14 -11.06 -14.72 -2.50
CA GLY A 14 -10.96 -14.57 -3.94
C GLY A 14 -9.91 -13.53 -4.39
N PRO A 15 -10.25 -12.59 -5.28
CA PRO A 15 -9.30 -11.59 -5.78
C PRO A 15 -8.65 -10.72 -4.70
N LEU A 16 -9.37 -10.42 -3.61
CA LEU A 16 -8.83 -9.59 -2.52
C LEU A 16 -7.70 -10.33 -1.77
N ALA A 17 -7.93 -11.60 -1.43
CA ALA A 17 -6.95 -12.44 -0.75
C ALA A 17 -5.63 -12.55 -1.54
N ASN A 18 -5.75 -12.65 -2.87
CA ASN A 18 -4.61 -12.69 -3.78
C ASN A 18 -3.79 -11.39 -3.71
N VAL A 19 -4.45 -10.23 -3.75
CA VAL A 19 -3.73 -8.94 -3.68
C VAL A 19 -3.11 -8.72 -2.30
N TYR A 20 -3.81 -9.09 -1.22
CA TYR A 20 -3.28 -9.04 0.14
C TYR A 20 -2.02 -9.91 0.29
N THR A 21 -2.04 -11.14 -0.24
CA THR A 21 -0.88 -12.03 -0.24
C THR A 21 0.32 -11.40 -0.96
N GLN A 22 0.10 -10.84 -2.16
CA GLN A 22 1.14 -10.17 -2.93
C GLN A 22 1.70 -8.93 -2.22
N SER A 23 0.83 -8.11 -1.63
CA SER A 23 1.22 -6.92 -0.88
C SER A 23 2.07 -7.29 0.35
N LYS A 24 1.60 -8.28 1.13
CA LYS A 24 2.28 -8.79 2.33
C LYS A 24 3.67 -9.36 2.02
N ALA A 25 3.82 -10.05 0.89
CA ALA A 25 5.11 -10.59 0.45
C ALA A 25 6.15 -9.47 0.22
N ARG A 26 5.73 -8.33 -0.33
CA ARG A 26 6.58 -7.16 -0.62
C ARG A 26 6.79 -6.25 0.59
N SER A 27 5.92 -6.33 1.59
CA SER A 27 6.00 -5.55 2.82
C SER A 27 7.25 -5.93 3.64
N VAL A 28 7.96 -4.92 4.13
CA VAL A 28 9.08 -5.10 5.08
C VAL A 28 8.56 -5.64 6.41
N ALA A 29 7.41 -5.13 6.87
CA ALA A 29 6.78 -5.53 8.12
C ALA A 29 5.97 -6.84 8.03
N LYS A 30 5.91 -7.47 6.85
CA LYS A 30 5.14 -8.71 6.60
C LYS A 30 3.67 -8.62 7.00
N VAL A 31 3.07 -7.45 6.80
CA VAL A 31 1.64 -7.15 6.96
C VAL A 31 1.11 -6.45 5.72
N VAL A 32 -0.21 -6.46 5.50
CA VAL A 32 -0.84 -5.58 4.52
C VAL A 32 -0.95 -4.16 5.12
N PRO A 33 -0.31 -3.13 4.53
CA PRO A 33 -0.41 -1.75 5.02
C PRO A 33 -1.86 -1.26 5.07
N ASP A 34 -2.28 -0.54 6.11
CA ASP A 34 -3.71 -0.15 6.23
C ASP A 34 -4.15 0.75 5.07
N ILE A 35 -3.27 1.56 4.49
CA ILE A 35 -3.60 2.34 3.29
C ILE A 35 -4.12 1.46 2.15
N LEU A 36 -3.59 0.24 1.97
CA LEU A 36 -4.10 -0.71 0.98
C LEU A 36 -5.39 -1.36 1.45
N ARG A 37 -5.52 -1.65 2.75
CA ARG A 37 -6.76 -2.17 3.34
C ARG A 37 -7.93 -1.20 3.20
N THR A 38 -7.69 0.11 3.13
CA THR A 38 -8.75 1.10 2.86
C THR A 38 -9.46 0.88 1.52
N MET A 39 -8.81 0.17 0.59
CA MET A 39 -9.32 -0.11 -0.76
C MET A 39 -9.94 -1.51 -0.88
N SER A 40 -10.06 -2.25 0.23
CA SER A 40 -10.45 -3.66 0.22
C SER A 40 -11.83 -3.95 -0.37
N LEU A 41 -12.74 -2.96 -0.33
CA LEU A 41 -14.08 -3.07 -0.91
C LEU A 41 -14.07 -2.97 -2.44
N ARG A 42 -12.93 -2.62 -3.06
CA ARG A 42 -12.72 -2.54 -4.51
C ARG A 42 -11.41 -3.25 -4.89
N PRO A 43 -11.40 -4.59 -4.91
CA PRO A 43 -10.19 -5.38 -5.18
C PRO A 43 -9.56 -5.08 -6.55
N ASP A 44 -10.37 -4.70 -7.53
CA ASP A 44 -9.94 -4.26 -8.86
C ASP A 44 -9.09 -2.99 -8.80
N PHE A 45 -9.55 -2.00 -8.03
CA PHE A 45 -8.82 -0.76 -7.80
C PHE A 45 -7.57 -0.98 -6.95
N LEU A 46 -7.69 -1.77 -5.88
CA LEU A 46 -6.57 -2.13 -5.03
C LEU A 46 -5.45 -2.84 -5.82
N ALA A 47 -5.80 -3.74 -6.74
CA ALA A 47 -4.81 -4.41 -7.59
C ALA A 47 -3.98 -3.41 -8.42
N ALA A 48 -4.63 -2.41 -9.02
CA ALA A 48 -3.96 -1.37 -9.78
C ALA A 48 -3.03 -0.51 -8.89
N ILE A 49 -3.49 -0.13 -7.69
CA ILE A 49 -2.67 0.65 -6.74
C ILE A 49 -1.48 -0.17 -6.22
N ASN A 50 -1.67 -1.45 -5.91
CA ASN A 50 -0.60 -2.35 -5.47
C ASN A 50 0.44 -2.63 -6.58
N ALA A 51 0.02 -2.60 -7.86
CA ALA A 51 0.94 -2.62 -8.97
C ALA A 51 1.73 -1.30 -9.07
N ALA A 52 1.03 -0.16 -9.00
CA ALA A 52 1.63 1.17 -9.07
C ALA A 52 2.59 1.47 -7.91
N SER A 53 2.36 0.89 -6.72
CA SER A 53 3.25 1.09 -5.57
C SER A 53 4.67 0.58 -5.83
N GLY A 54 4.84 -0.38 -6.75
CA GLY A 54 6.17 -0.81 -7.20
C GLY A 54 7.05 0.35 -7.64
N LEU A 55 6.48 1.37 -8.29
CA LEU A 55 7.19 2.56 -8.76
C LEU A 55 7.89 3.34 -7.63
N HIS A 56 7.35 3.31 -6.41
CA HIS A 56 7.96 3.97 -5.25
C HIS A 56 9.06 3.13 -4.59
N PHE A 57 8.96 1.80 -4.66
CA PHE A 57 9.78 0.88 -3.86
C PHE A 57 10.85 0.12 -4.66
N THR A 58 11.10 0.53 -5.90
CA THR A 58 12.18 0.01 -6.74
C THR A 58 13.14 1.13 -7.14
N ASP A 59 14.38 0.77 -7.38
CA ASP A 59 15.36 1.68 -7.98
C ASP A 59 15.04 1.93 -9.46
N GLY A 60 15.39 3.12 -9.94
CA GLY A 60 15.26 3.55 -11.32
C GLY A 60 16.19 4.72 -11.60
N ALA A 61 15.65 5.82 -12.14
CA ALA A 61 16.40 7.08 -12.26
C ALA A 61 16.79 7.68 -10.90
N LEU A 62 16.03 7.33 -9.86
CA LEU A 62 16.33 7.63 -8.45
C LEU A 62 16.41 6.32 -7.67
N THR A 63 17.15 6.33 -6.57
CA THR A 63 17.16 5.21 -5.62
C THR A 63 15.85 5.18 -4.82
N ARG A 64 15.51 4.01 -4.30
CA ARG A 64 14.39 3.85 -3.36
C ARG A 64 14.50 4.82 -2.17
N ALA A 65 15.70 5.02 -1.64
CA ALA A 65 15.92 5.96 -0.53
C ALA A 65 15.57 7.41 -0.93
N GLN A 66 15.86 7.81 -2.17
CA GLN A 66 15.47 9.13 -2.69
C GLN A 66 13.94 9.23 -2.89
N HIS A 67 13.29 8.18 -3.39
CA HIS A 67 11.82 8.13 -3.46
C HIS A 67 11.19 8.30 -2.07
N GLU A 68 11.67 7.55 -1.07
CA GLU A 68 11.17 7.63 0.31
C GLU A 68 11.43 9.00 0.95
N MET A 69 12.56 9.65 0.64
CA MET A 69 12.86 11.01 1.08
C MET A 69 11.86 12.03 0.50
N ILE A 70 11.58 11.95 -0.80
CA ILE A 70 10.59 12.82 -1.47
C ILE A 70 9.20 12.57 -0.89
N ALA A 71 8.79 11.31 -0.75
CA ALA A 71 7.50 10.94 -0.18
C ALA A 71 7.34 11.48 1.25
N SER A 72 8.37 11.34 2.09
CA SER A 72 8.37 11.85 3.47
C SER A 72 8.25 13.38 3.52
N TYR A 73 9.00 14.08 2.66
CA TYR A 73 8.94 15.55 2.58
C TYR A 73 7.56 16.05 2.13
N VAL A 74 7.00 15.45 1.08
CA VAL A 74 5.67 15.83 0.57
C VAL A 74 4.58 15.51 1.60
N SER A 75 4.64 14.37 2.29
CA SER A 75 3.72 14.05 3.39
C SER A 75 3.80 15.05 4.54
N ALA A 76 5.00 15.50 4.90
CA ALA A 76 5.19 16.53 5.92
C ALA A 76 4.58 17.88 5.50
N LEU A 77 4.81 18.32 4.25
CA LEU A 77 4.18 19.52 3.69
C LEU A 77 2.65 19.45 3.72
N ASN A 78 2.10 18.27 3.40
CA ASN A 78 0.66 18.02 3.37
C ASN A 78 0.05 17.72 4.75
N LYS A 79 0.87 17.68 5.81
CA LYS A 79 0.44 17.29 7.17
C LYS A 79 -0.24 15.91 7.18
N CYS A 80 0.21 15.00 6.31
CA CYS A 80 -0.26 13.62 6.26
C CYS A 80 0.45 12.80 7.34
N ARG A 81 -0.25 12.47 8.43
CA ARG A 81 0.34 11.90 9.64
C ARG A 81 0.33 10.36 9.70
N TYR A 82 -0.50 9.72 8.87
CA TYR A 82 -0.52 8.27 8.75
C TYR A 82 0.79 7.80 8.12
#